data_AF-A0A9E4SZW3-F1
#
_entry.id   AF-A0A9E4SZW3-F1
#
_cell.length_a   1.000
_cell.length_b   1.000
_cell.length_c   1.000
_cell.angle_alpha   90.00
_cell.angle_beta   90.00
_cell.angle_gamma   90.00
#
_symmetry.space_group_name_H-M   'P 1'
#
loop_
_entity.id
_entity.type
_entity.pdbx_description
1 polymer ?
#
loop_
_entity_poly.entity_id
_entity_poly.type
_entity_poly.pdbx_seq_one_letter_code
_entity_poly.pdbx_strand_id
1 'polypeptide(L)' 'MRTSDFDYELAPELIAQTPLEPRDSSRLLVLERATGGI' A
#
# COMPACT_ATOMS: atom_id res chain seq x y z
N MET A 1 7.44 7.56 20.96
CA MET A 1 6.78 6.82 19.88
C MET A 1 7.54 5.53 19.67
N ARG A 2 6.84 4.41 19.54
CA ARG A 2 7.42 3.08 19.32
C ARG A 2 7.19 2.67 17.88
N THR A 3 8.04 1.81 17.33
CA THR A 3 7.86 1.28 15.97
C THR A 3 6.54 0.49 15.83
N SER A 4 6.10 -0.13 16.92
CA SER A 4 4.82 -0.83 17.01
C SER A 4 3.59 0.06 16.78
N ASP A 5 3.72 1.38 16.92
CA ASP A 5 2.60 2.32 16.72
C ASP A 5 2.20 2.40 15.22
N PHE A 6 2.99 1.81 14.33
CA PHE A 6 2.79 1.81 12.87
C PHE A 6 2.71 0.39 12.29
N ASP A 7 2.63 -0.64 13.12
CA ASP A 7 2.55 -2.03 12.68
C ASP A 7 1.15 -2.34 12.15
N TYR A 8 1.05 -3.14 11.09
CA TYR A 8 -0.23 -3.58 10.51
C TYR A 8 -0.15 -5.01 10.01
N GLU A 9 -1.28 -5.72 10.04
CA GLU A 9 -1.35 -7.08 9.52
C GLU A 9 -1.24 -7.08 7.99
N LEU A 10 -0.15 -7.63 7.48
CA LEU A 10 0.09 -7.82 6.05
C LEU A 10 0.24 -9.30 5.72
N ALA A 11 -0.69 -9.83 4.92
CA ALA A 11 -0.59 -11.17 4.41
C ALA A 11 0.63 -11.27 3.45
N PRO A 12 1.56 -12.24 3.63
CA PRO A 12 2.80 -12.31 2.86
C PRO A 12 2.61 -12.39 1.35
N GLU A 13 1.52 -13.00 0.88
CA GLU A 13 1.15 -13.15 -0.52
C GLU A 13 0.83 -11.82 -1.22
N LEU A 14 0.54 -10.75 -0.46
CA LEU A 14 0.27 -9.42 -1.01
C LEU A 14 1.56 -8.65 -1.35
N ILE A 15 2.73 -9.18 -0.98
CA ILE A 15 4.03 -8.59 -1.32
C ILE A 15 4.40 -9.03 -2.74
N ALA A 16 4.36 -8.08 -3.67
CA ALA A 16 4.72 -8.33 -5.07
C ALA A 16 6.15 -8.87 -5.19
N GLN A 17 6.29 -10.05 -5.79
CA GLN A 17 7.59 -10.70 -6.01
C GLN A 17 8.24 -10.25 -7.33
N THR A 18 7.43 -9.81 -8.30
CA THR A 18 7.84 -9.29 -9.60
C THR A 18 6.91 -8.13 -10.00
N PRO A 19 7.38 -7.18 -10.82
CA PRO A 19 6.53 -6.10 -11.31
C PRO A 19 5.45 -6.61 -12.27
N LEU A 20 4.33 -5.90 -12.34
CA LEU A 20 3.25 -6.17 -13.30
C LEU A 20 3.62 -5.66 -14.70
N GLU A 21 3.20 -6.37 -15.76
CA GLU A 21 3.36 -5.96 -17.16
C GLU A 21 1.98 -5.88 -17.87
N PRO A 22 1.63 -4.74 -18.49
CA PRO A 22 2.39 -3.49 -18.56
C PRO A 22 2.46 -2.76 -17.22
N ARG A 23 3.57 -2.07 -16.94
CA ARG A 23 3.84 -1.45 -15.63
C ARG A 23 2.75 -0.50 -15.12
N ASP A 24 2.12 0.24 -16.03
CA ASP A 24 1.07 1.22 -15.76
C ASP A 24 -0.29 0.59 -15.42
N SER A 25 -0.45 -0.72 -15.59
CA SER A 25 -1.64 -1.46 -15.14
C SER A 25 -1.69 -1.69 -13.63
N SER A 26 -0.66 -1.25 -12.89
CA SER A 26 -0.62 -1.31 -11.42
C SER A 26 -1.70 -0.42 -10.79
N ARG A 27 -2.26 -0.84 -9.65
CA ARG A 27 -3.25 -0.04 -8.90
C ARG A 27 -2.59 1.21 -8.30
N LEU A 28 -3.28 2.35 -8.40
CA LEU A 28 -2.91 3.60 -7.72
C LEU A 28 -3.91 3.88 -6.59
N LEU A 29 -3.42 3.93 -5.36
CA LEU A 29 -4.21 4.37 -4.21
C LEU A 29 -4.12 5.91 -4.11
N VAL A 30 -5.27 6.58 -4.13
CA VAL A 30 -5.37 8.04 -4.01
C VAL A 30 -5.93 8.35 -2.63
N LEU A 31 -5.24 9.19 -1.85
CA LEU A 31 -5.72 9.66 -0.54
C LEU A 31 -5.74 11.19 -0.52
N GLU A 32 -6.83 11.75 -0.03
CA GLU A 32 -6.94 13.18 0.27
C GLU A 32 -6.40 13.45 1.68
N ARG A 33 -5.36 14.28 1.77
CA ARG A 33 -4.57 14.45 3.00
C ARG A 33 -5.34 15.11 4.14
N ALA A 34 -6.24 16.04 3.82
CA ALA A 34 -6.93 16.84 4.84
C ALA A 34 -8.12 16.11 5.47
N THR A 35 -8.85 15.34 4.67
CA THR A 35 -10.09 14.64 5.04
C THR A 35 -9.85 13.16 5.29
N GLY A 36 -8.75 12.59 4.79
CA GLY A 36 -8.53 11.14 4.80
C GLY A 36 -9.42 10.39 3.82
N GLY A 37 -10.06 11.08 2.87
CA GLY A 37 -10.85 10.45 1.81
C GLY A 37 -9.98 9.53 0.95
N ILE A 38 -10.56 8.40 0.54
CA ILE A 38 -9.97 7.38 -0.33
C ILE A 38 -10.79 7.30 -1.61
#